data_AF-A0A3D3ZKP2-F1
#
_entry.id   AF-A0A3D3ZKP2-F1
#
_cell.length_a   1.000
_cell.length_b   1.000
_cell.length_c   1.000
_cell.angle_alpha   90.00
_cell.angle_beta   90.00
_cell.angle_gamma   90.00
#
_symmetry.space_group_name_H-M   'P 1'
#
loop_
_entity.id
_entity.type
_entity.pdbx_description
1 polymer ?
#
loop_
_entity_poly.entity_id
_entity_poly.type
_entity_poly.pdbx_seq_one_letter_code
_entity_poly.pdbx_strand_id
1 'polypeptide(L)'
;YLTAIKAAVSVPVLRKDFIVDEYQVYEARAWGADAILLICAILRDEQLRHLLKVAHDQRMHCLVEVHSVEEAQRTVAAGASIIGVNSRDLVTFHMNPNLIRELRHIIPADRV
;
A
#
# COMPACT_ATOMS: atom_id res chain seq x y z
N TYR A 1 11.92 14.48 -6.99
CA TYR A 1 12.36 14.61 -5.58
C TYR A 1 12.77 13.29 -4.96
N LEU A 2 12.04 12.19 -5.21
CA LEU A 2 12.32 10.88 -4.61
C LEU A 2 13.79 10.43 -4.80
N THR A 3 14.35 10.61 -6.00
CA THR A 3 15.76 10.28 -6.30
C THR A 3 16.76 11.03 -5.42
N ALA A 4 16.52 12.33 -5.18
CA ALA A 4 17.39 13.14 -4.32
C ALA A 4 17.31 12.68 -2.85
N ILE A 5 16.11 12.32 -2.38
CA ILE A 5 15.91 11.77 -1.03
C ILE A 5 16.61 10.41 -0.91
N LYS A 6 16.42 9.53 -1.90
CA LYS A 6 17.06 8.21 -1.94
C LYS A 6 18.59 8.30 -1.92
N ALA A 7 19.16 9.31 -2.56
CA ALA A 7 20.60 9.56 -2.51
C ALA A 7 21.09 10.11 -1.16
N ALA A 8 20.21 10.72 -0.36
CA ALA A 8 20.54 11.36 0.90
C ALA A 8 20.34 10.46 2.14
N VAL A 9 19.64 9.32 2.01
CA VAL A 9 19.29 8.45 3.13
C VAL A 9 19.70 7.00 2.90
N SER A 10 19.99 6.27 3.97
CA SER A 10 20.33 4.84 3.93
C SER A 10 19.15 3.92 4.24
N VAL A 11 18.02 4.47 4.69
CA VAL A 11 16.81 3.71 4.99
C VAL A 11 15.96 3.45 3.74
N PRO A 12 15.09 2.42 3.75
CA PRO A 12 14.12 2.21 2.68
C PRO A 12 13.20 3.42 2.47
N VAL A 13 12.88 3.72 1.21
CA VAL A 13 12.06 4.86 0.79
C VAL A 13 10.77 4.36 0.15
N LEU A 14 9.65 4.80 0.73
CA LEU A 14 8.31 4.58 0.21
C LEU A 14 7.92 5.71 -0.75
N ARG A 15 7.50 5.38 -1.98
CA ARG A 15 6.76 6.32 -2.83
C ARG A 15 5.31 6.36 -2.35
N LYS A 16 4.94 7.41 -1.62
CA LYS A 16 3.56 7.67 -1.21
C LYS A 16 2.84 8.48 -2.29
N ASP A 17 2.07 7.81 -3.13
CA ASP A 17 1.36 8.39 -4.26
C ASP A 17 0.10 7.57 -4.58
N PHE A 18 -0.78 8.08 -5.45
CA PHE A 18 -1.96 7.34 -5.92
C PHE A 18 -1.60 6.51 -7.16
N ILE A 19 -1.18 5.27 -6.94
CA ILE A 19 -0.78 4.34 -8.00
C ILE A 19 -1.99 3.56 -8.50
N VAL A 20 -2.34 3.76 -9.77
CA VAL A 20 -3.47 3.11 -10.46
C VAL A 20 -3.05 2.38 -11.74
N ASP A 21 -1.81 2.61 -12.21
CA ASP A 21 -1.25 2.07 -13.43
C ASP A 21 0.16 1.49 -13.21
N GLU A 22 0.52 0.46 -13.98
CA GLU A 22 1.83 -0.20 -13.89
C GLU A 22 2.99 0.72 -14.29
N TYR A 23 2.76 1.70 -15.17
CA TYR A 23 3.74 2.72 -15.52
C TYR A 23 4.28 3.42 -14.28
N GLN A 24 3.40 3.76 -13.32
CA GLN A 24 3.79 4.43 -12.07
C GLN A 24 4.65 3.53 -11.17
N VAL A 25 4.49 2.21 -11.27
CA VAL A 25 5.34 1.24 -10.56
C VAL A 25 6.76 1.24 -11.15
N TYR A 26 6.89 1.18 -12.47
CA TYR A 26 8.19 1.27 -13.12
C TYR A 26 8.86 2.63 -12.88
N GLU A 27 8.10 3.71 -12.94
CA GLU A 27 8.58 5.06 -12.62
C GLU A 27 9.07 5.14 -11.16
N ALA A 28 8.33 4.57 -10.21
CA ALA A 28 8.75 4.52 -8.81
C ALA A 28 10.10 3.81 -8.66
N ARG A 29 10.27 2.68 -9.36
CA ARG A 29 11.53 1.94 -9.33
C ARG A 29 12.67 2.71 -9.96
N ALA A 30 12.44 3.35 -11.11
CA ALA A 30 13.43 4.18 -11.79
C ALA A 30 13.90 5.36 -10.91
N TRP A 31 13.02 5.88 -10.06
CA TRP A 31 13.36 6.93 -9.09
C TRP A 31 14.01 6.42 -7.81
N GLY A 32 14.16 5.10 -7.65
CA GLY A 32 14.86 4.47 -6.53
C GLY A 32 13.97 4.11 -5.33
N ALA A 33 12.66 4.01 -5.52
CA ALA A 33 11.77 3.52 -4.47
C ALA A 33 12.09 2.06 -4.08
N ASP A 34 12.00 1.77 -2.79
CA ASP A 34 12.07 0.41 -2.24
C ASP A 34 10.68 -0.15 -1.93
N ALA A 35 9.70 0.74 -1.76
CA ALA A 35 8.31 0.39 -1.58
C ALA A 35 7.37 1.39 -2.26
N ILE A 36 6.15 0.93 -2.54
CA ILE A 36 5.07 1.76 -3.06
C ILE A 36 3.81 1.65 -2.20
N LEU A 37 3.00 2.71 -2.21
CA LEU A 37 1.66 2.71 -1.63
C LEU A 37 0.65 2.22 -2.67
N LEU A 38 -0.15 1.22 -2.31
CA LEU A 38 -1.36 0.83 -3.05
C LEU A 38 -2.57 1.09 -2.17
N ILE A 39 -3.62 1.74 -2.68
CA ILE A 39 -4.79 2.10 -1.88
C ILE A 39 -5.96 1.22 -2.30
N CYS A 40 -6.46 0.36 -1.40
CA CYS A 40 -7.51 -0.60 -1.73
C CYS A 40 -8.83 0.10 -2.17
N ALA A 41 -9.09 1.29 -1.64
CA ALA A 41 -10.29 2.09 -1.95
C ALA A 41 -10.40 2.51 -3.43
N ILE A 42 -9.27 2.69 -4.13
CA ILE A 42 -9.23 3.20 -5.52
C ILE A 42 -8.89 2.11 -6.56
N LEU A 43 -8.61 0.90 -6.10
CA LEU A 43 -8.19 -0.21 -6.95
C LEU A 43 -9.25 -1.30 -6.95
N ARG A 44 -9.57 -1.83 -8.14
CA ARG A 44 -10.33 -3.09 -8.25
C ARG A 44 -9.45 -4.26 -7.84
N ASP A 45 -10.06 -5.38 -7.46
CA ASP A 45 -9.32 -6.56 -6.96
C ASP A 45 -8.29 -7.10 -7.96
N GLU A 46 -8.63 -7.11 -9.25
CA GLU A 46 -7.71 -7.51 -10.31
C GLU A 46 -6.53 -6.55 -10.46
N GLN A 47 -6.79 -5.24 -10.40
CA GLN A 47 -5.74 -4.22 -10.45
C GLN A 47 -4.83 -4.30 -9.23
N LEU A 48 -5.37 -4.51 -8.04
CA LEU A 48 -4.58 -4.66 -6.82
C LEU A 48 -3.63 -5.87 -6.93
N ARG A 49 -4.13 -7.03 -7.36
CA ARG A 49 -3.30 -8.22 -7.59
C ARG A 49 -2.23 -7.99 -8.67
N HIS A 50 -2.60 -7.34 -9.77
CA HIS A 50 -1.67 -7.01 -10.86
C HIS A 50 -0.55 -6.09 -10.37
N LEU A 51 -0.89 -4.99 -9.71
CA LEU A 51 0.10 -4.01 -9.24
C LEU A 51 0.98 -4.58 -8.12
N LEU A 52 0.44 -5.41 -7.23
CA LEU A 52 1.23 -6.19 -6.27
C LEU A 52 2.28 -7.03 -7.00
N LYS A 53 1.86 -7.81 -8.01
CA LYS A 53 2.75 -8.64 -8.81
C LYS A 53 3.83 -7.82 -9.50
N VAL A 54 3.46 -6.75 -10.20
CA VAL A 54 4.42 -5.90 -10.93
C VAL A 54 5.45 -5.30 -9.97
N ALA A 55 5.03 -4.81 -8.80
CA ALA A 55 5.94 -4.26 -7.80
C ALA A 55 6.91 -5.33 -7.26
N HIS A 56 6.41 -6.54 -6.99
CA HIS A 56 7.26 -7.67 -6.57
C HIS A 56 8.27 -8.07 -7.64
N ASP A 57 7.86 -8.12 -8.92
CA ASP A 57 8.75 -8.39 -10.05
C ASP A 57 9.84 -7.30 -10.18
N GLN A 58 9.52 -6.06 -9.79
CA GLN A 58 10.46 -4.94 -9.68
C GLN A 58 11.25 -4.90 -8.36
N ARG A 59 11.12 -5.94 -7.51
CA ARG A 59 11.78 -6.06 -6.20
C ARG A 59 11.44 -4.91 -5.24
N MET A 60 10.23 -4.38 -5.32
CA MET A 60 9.70 -3.41 -4.37
C MET A 60 8.67 -4.07 -3.44
N HIS A 61 8.56 -3.55 -2.22
CA HIS A 61 7.47 -3.89 -1.31
C HIS A 61 6.22 -3.04 -1.60
N CYS A 62 5.06 -3.54 -1.21
CA CYS A 62 3.80 -2.80 -1.28
C CYS A 62 3.24 -2.63 0.12
N LEU A 63 3.04 -1.39 0.54
CA LEU A 63 2.16 -1.05 1.66
C LEU A 63 0.75 -0.89 1.08
N VAL A 64 -0.17 -1.79 1.42
CA VAL A 64 -1.56 -1.71 0.96
C VAL A 64 -2.43 -1.03 2.01
N GLU A 65 -2.95 0.13 1.69
CA GLU A 65 -3.76 0.96 2.59
C GLU A 65 -5.23 0.57 2.56
N VAL A 66 -5.83 0.41 3.74
CA VAL A 66 -7.24 0.04 3.94
C VAL A 66 -7.92 0.96 4.95
N HIS A 67 -9.22 1.21 4.74
CA HIS A 67 -10.04 2.12 5.54
C HIS A 67 -11.28 1.43 6.13
N SER A 68 -11.54 0.17 5.76
CA SER A 68 -12.70 -0.59 6.21
C SER A 68 -12.40 -2.08 6.33
N VAL A 69 -13.34 -2.80 6.94
CA VAL A 69 -13.32 -4.27 7.06
C VAL A 69 -13.32 -4.94 5.68
N GLU A 70 -14.14 -4.43 4.76
CA GLU A 70 -14.27 -4.96 3.40
C GLU A 70 -12.96 -4.77 2.62
N GLU A 71 -12.32 -3.61 2.74
CA GLU A 71 -11.02 -3.35 2.11
C GLU A 71 -9.92 -4.26 2.68
N ALA A 72 -9.93 -4.52 3.99
CA ALA A 72 -8.98 -5.44 4.61
C ALA A 72 -9.16 -6.87 4.08
N GLN A 73 -10.40 -7.37 3.96
CA GLN A 73 -10.68 -8.69 3.40
C GLN A 73 -10.19 -8.81 1.94
N ARG A 74 -10.49 -7.80 1.11
CA ARG A 74 -10.04 -7.74 -0.29
C ARG A 74 -8.51 -7.74 -0.38
N THR A 75 -7.86 -6.97 0.49
CA THR A 75 -6.40 -6.84 0.55
C THR A 75 -5.72 -8.16 0.96
N VAL A 76 -6.26 -8.85 1.97
CA VAL A 76 -5.79 -10.18 2.38
C VAL A 76 -5.96 -11.18 1.24
N ALA A 77 -7.13 -11.19 0.59
CA ALA A 77 -7.41 -12.07 -0.54
C ALA A 77 -6.56 -11.76 -1.79
N ALA A 78 -6.04 -10.54 -1.91
CA ALA A 78 -5.10 -10.16 -2.96
C ALA A 78 -3.65 -10.61 -2.68
N GLY A 79 -3.37 -11.11 -1.47
CA GLY A 79 -2.05 -11.63 -1.08
C GLY A 79 -1.09 -10.58 -0.53
N ALA A 80 -1.56 -9.38 -0.19
CA ALA A 80 -0.74 -8.30 0.36
C ALA A 80 -0.03 -8.73 1.65
N SER A 81 1.27 -8.43 1.74
CA SER A 81 2.09 -8.81 2.91
C SER A 81 2.21 -7.73 3.97
N ILE A 82 2.06 -6.46 3.58
CA ILE A 82 2.14 -5.30 4.47
C ILE A 82 0.83 -4.52 4.30
N ILE A 83 0.05 -4.39 5.38
CA ILE A 83 -1.28 -3.78 5.36
C ILE A 83 -1.30 -2.56 6.28
N GLY A 84 -1.49 -1.38 5.69
CA GLY A 84 -1.59 -0.12 6.42
C GLY A 84 -3.04 0.20 6.74
N VAL A 85 -3.38 0.31 8.02
CA VAL A 85 -4.72 0.78 8.44
C VAL A 85 -4.73 2.31 8.47
N ASN A 86 -5.45 2.93 7.54
CA ASN A 86 -5.67 4.37 7.54
C ASN A 86 -7.03 4.66 8.18
N SER A 87 -7.01 5.01 9.46
CA SER A 87 -8.20 5.30 10.26
C SER A 87 -8.81 6.68 10.00
N ARG A 88 -8.25 7.47 9.07
CA ARG A 88 -8.73 8.81 8.74
C ARG A 88 -9.63 8.75 7.51
N ASP A 89 -10.85 9.24 7.68
CA ASP A 89 -11.75 9.50 6.57
C ASP A 89 -11.18 10.64 5.70
N LEU A 90 -11.02 10.42 4.40
CA LEU A 90 -10.41 11.40 3.49
C LEU A 90 -11.36 12.55 3.09
N VAL A 91 -12.66 12.43 3.37
CA VAL A 91 -13.68 13.46 3.12
C VAL A 91 -13.89 14.32 4.37
N THR A 92 -14.04 13.68 5.53
CA THR A 92 -14.37 14.38 6.79
C THR A 92 -13.16 14.68 7.67
N PHE A 93 -12.00 14.07 7.39
CA PHE A 93 -10.79 14.09 8.22
C PHE A 93 -10.98 13.54 9.64
N HIS A 94 -12.14 12.95 9.94
CA HIS A 94 -12.39 12.32 11.23
C HIS A 94 -11.58 11.03 11.36
N MET A 95 -11.11 10.71 12.57
CA MET A 95 -10.36 9.50 12.83
C MET A 95 -11.20 8.50 13.62
N ASN A 96 -11.24 7.24 13.16
CA ASN A 96 -11.79 6.13 13.94
C ASN A 96 -10.65 5.28 14.56
N PRO A 97 -10.22 5.57 15.80
CA PRO A 97 -9.13 4.83 16.43
C PRO A 97 -9.49 3.35 16.71
N ASN A 98 -10.76 2.95 16.62
CA ASN A 98 -11.17 1.57 16.85
C ASN A 98 -11.05 0.68 15.61
N LEU A 99 -10.91 1.25 14.41
CA LEU A 99 -10.81 0.48 13.17
C LEU A 99 -9.68 -0.57 13.25
N ILE A 100 -8.52 -0.18 13.78
CA ILE A 100 -7.39 -1.12 13.93
C ILE A 100 -7.71 -2.32 14.82
N ARG A 101 -8.58 -2.15 15.83
CA ARG A 101 -9.02 -3.25 16.71
C ARG A 101 -9.96 -4.18 15.99
N GLU A 102 -10.88 -3.63 15.21
CA GLU A 102 -11.84 -4.39 14.40
C GLU A 102 -11.12 -5.22 13.34
N LEU A 103 -10.09 -4.65 12.71
CA LEU A 103 -9.32 -5.32 11.65
C LEU A 103 -8.39 -6.44 12.15
N ARG A 104 -8.07 -6.47 13.45
CA ARG A 104 -7.15 -7.48 14.02
C ARG A 104 -7.59 -8.92 13.76
N HIS A 105 -8.89 -9.18 13.69
CA HIS A 105 -9.42 -10.53 13.45
C HIS A 105 -9.42 -10.92 11.96
N ILE A 106 -9.23 -9.95 11.07
CA ILE A 106 -9.28 -10.13 9.62
C ILE A 106 -7.88 -10.28 9.04
N ILE A 107 -6.92 -9.49 9.55
CA ILE A 107 -5.54 -9.51 9.10
C ILE A 107 -4.82 -10.71 9.74
N PRO A 108 -4.35 -11.70 8.94
CA PRO A 108 -3.63 -12.85 9.47
C PRO A 108 -2.33 -12.44 10.19
N ALA A 109 -1.91 -13.25 11.18
CA ALA A 109 -0.74 -12.94 12.01
C ALA A 109 0.61 -13.03 11.28
N ASP A 110 0.64 -13.58 10.05
CA ASP A 110 1.83 -13.64 9.19
C ASP A 110 2.03 -12.37 8.34
N ARG A 111 1.13 -11.38 8.49
CA ARG A 111 1.20 -10.08 7.82
C ARG A 111 1.74 -9.01 8.77
N VAL A 112 2.35 -7.98 8.19
CA VAL A 112 2.90 -6.82 8.91
C VAL A 112 1.97 -5.63 8.80
#